data_AF-A0A5S4GN27-F1
#
_entry.id   AF-A0A5S4GN27-F1
#
_cell.length_a   1.000
_cell.length_b   1.000
_cell.length_c   1.000
_cell.angle_alpha   90.00
_cell.angle_beta   90.00
_cell.angle_gamma   90.00
#
_symmetry.space_group_name_H-M   'P 1'
#
loop_
_entity.id
_entity.type
_entity.pdbx_description
1 polymer ?
#
loop_
_entity_poly.entity_id
_entity_poly.type
_entity_poly.pdbx_seq_one_letter_code
_entity_poly.pdbx_strand_id
1 'polypeptide(L)'
;MSGRALVRLAARAALSAVTTGSLIAIGAAPAASSVADRPPRVTKGPCQYTETPDDPAVRKVPLPPDPRRTPTRPVSAVLKTNHGDIGLALDPAKAPCTVQSFVHLIRHRFYDVTSCHRLTAYDRLKVLQCGDPSFTGEGGPGYRYKDELPTDLPPWPGDTTGVRKTYARGVLAMANAGPDTNGSQFFLVYGDSGLAPNYTIFGTVDAAGLAALDRIAAGGIQPAPDGPTPPVDGKPVLPADIQDARVRHR
;
A
#
# COMPACT_ATOMS: atom_id res chain seq x y z
N MET A 1 45.64 53.06 12.91
CA MET A 1 46.56 54.06 12.32
C MET A 1 47.98 53.57 12.49
N SER A 2 48.71 53.47 11.36
CA SER A 2 50.17 53.41 11.21
C SER A 2 50.90 52.23 11.89
N GLY A 3 51.49 51.26 11.20
CA GLY A 3 52.44 51.42 10.09
C GLY A 3 53.85 51.12 10.61
N ARG A 4 54.50 50.02 10.20
CA ARG A 4 55.77 49.95 9.42
C ARG A 4 56.66 48.89 10.10
N ALA A 5 57.65 48.24 9.50
CA ALA A 5 58.06 47.97 8.12
C ALA A 5 59.14 46.86 8.19
N LEU A 6 59.19 46.06 7.13
CA LEU A 6 60.29 45.23 6.63
C LEU A 6 61.72 45.49 7.15
N VAL A 7 62.45 44.40 7.42
CA VAL A 7 63.90 44.29 7.13
C VAL A 7 64.20 42.92 6.50
N ARG A 8 64.99 42.98 5.42
CA ARG A 8 65.54 41.87 4.62
C ARG A 8 66.90 41.44 5.21
N LEU A 9 67.29 40.16 5.13
CA LEU A 9 68.53 39.72 4.45
C LEU A 9 68.67 38.19 4.42
N ALA A 10 69.35 37.73 3.37
CA ALA A 10 69.56 36.35 2.96
C ALA A 10 70.73 35.65 3.67
N ALA A 11 70.71 34.32 3.71
CA ALA A 11 71.91 33.49 3.49
C ALA A 11 71.52 32.07 3.06
N ARG A 12 72.21 31.58 2.03
CA ARG A 12 72.12 30.24 1.44
C ARG A 12 72.91 29.24 2.28
N ALA A 13 72.42 28.01 2.42
CA ALA A 13 73.27 26.82 2.51
C ALA A 13 72.53 25.61 1.93
N ALA A 14 73.24 24.87 1.08
CA ALA A 14 72.78 23.81 0.21
C ALA A 14 72.90 22.41 0.86
N LEU A 15 72.53 21.40 0.06
CA LEU A 15 72.71 19.93 0.21
C LEU A 15 71.65 19.24 1.09
N SER A 16 70.96 18.17 0.69
CA SER A 16 71.16 17.22 -0.40
C SER A 16 69.83 16.58 -0.81
N ALA A 17 69.70 16.25 -2.10
CA ALA A 17 68.59 15.53 -2.68
C ALA A 17 68.58 14.06 -2.26
N VAL A 18 67.41 13.55 -1.86
CA VAL A 18 67.01 12.15 -2.02
C VAL A 18 65.58 12.15 -2.55
N THR A 19 65.43 12.04 -3.86
CA THR A 19 64.14 11.84 -4.52
C THR A 19 63.80 10.35 -4.49
N THR A 20 63.07 9.91 -3.47
CA THR A 20 62.32 8.65 -3.54
C THR A 20 60.96 8.93 -4.16
N GLY A 21 60.87 8.71 -5.48
CA GLY A 21 59.58 8.68 -6.18
C GLY A 21 58.74 7.51 -5.68
N SER A 22 57.73 7.80 -4.87
CA SER A 22 56.68 6.84 -4.55
C SER A 22 55.56 6.97 -5.58
N LEU A 23 55.48 5.99 -6.47
CA LEU A 23 54.32 5.78 -7.34
C LEU A 23 53.13 5.42 -6.46
N ILE A 24 52.26 6.40 -6.17
CA ILE A 24 50.95 6.12 -5.59
C ILE A 24 50.10 5.53 -6.70
N ALA A 25 50.03 4.19 -6.74
CA ALA A 25 49.04 3.49 -7.52
C ALA A 25 47.66 3.82 -6.93
N ILE A 26 46.90 4.67 -7.62
CA ILE A 26 45.48 4.90 -7.34
C ILE A 26 44.77 3.60 -7.74
N GLY A 27 44.65 2.68 -6.79
CA GLY A 27 43.76 1.54 -6.91
C GLY A 27 42.33 2.07 -6.98
N ALA A 28 41.74 2.07 -8.18
CA ALA A 28 40.31 2.27 -8.33
C ALA A 28 39.61 1.13 -7.57
N ALA A 29 39.07 1.46 -6.39
CA ALA A 29 38.16 0.55 -5.71
C ALA A 29 37.00 0.22 -6.67
N PRO A 30 36.58 -1.04 -6.81
CA PRO A 30 35.42 -1.36 -7.61
C PRO A 30 34.23 -0.64 -6.98
N ALA A 31 33.61 0.27 -7.74
CA ALA A 31 32.37 0.90 -7.35
C ALA A 31 31.36 -0.22 -7.06
N ALA A 32 30.95 -0.34 -5.80
CA ALA A 32 29.87 -1.23 -5.43
C ALA A 32 28.62 -0.75 -6.19
N SER A 33 28.19 -1.49 -7.21
CA SER A 33 26.94 -1.25 -7.91
C SER A 33 25.82 -1.20 -6.88
N SER A 34 25.24 -0.02 -6.70
CA SER A 34 24.10 0.14 -5.83
C SER A 34 22.93 -0.67 -6.41
N VAL A 35 22.09 -1.23 -5.54
CA VAL A 35 20.87 -1.95 -5.92
C VAL A 35 19.91 -1.07 -6.74
N ALA A 36 20.17 0.25 -6.82
CA ALA A 36 19.34 1.25 -7.49
C ALA A 36 19.37 1.21 -9.02
N ASP A 37 20.36 0.57 -9.67
CA ASP A 37 20.48 0.58 -11.14
C ASP A 37 19.76 -0.59 -11.86
N ARG A 38 19.17 -1.53 -11.12
CA ARG A 38 18.51 -2.67 -11.74
C ARG A 38 17.04 -2.36 -12.01
N PRO A 39 16.51 -2.67 -13.22
CA PRO A 39 15.08 -2.49 -13.49
C PRO A 39 14.22 -3.30 -12.50
N PRO A 40 13.04 -2.76 -12.09
CA PRO A 40 12.12 -3.47 -11.21
C PRO A 40 11.77 -4.84 -11.76
N ARG A 41 11.75 -5.87 -10.90
CA ARG A 41 11.35 -7.20 -11.33
C ARG A 41 9.84 -7.24 -11.60
N VAL A 42 9.47 -7.88 -12.70
CA VAL A 42 8.08 -8.18 -13.05
C VAL A 42 7.91 -9.69 -13.14
N THR A 43 6.83 -10.23 -12.59
CA THR A 43 6.48 -11.64 -12.79
C THR A 43 6.05 -11.92 -14.23
N LYS A 44 6.22 -13.16 -14.71
CA LYS A 44 6.04 -13.49 -16.14
C LYS A 44 4.65 -14.02 -16.52
N GLY A 45 3.76 -14.22 -15.56
CA GLY A 45 2.42 -14.76 -15.80
C GLY A 45 1.41 -13.65 -16.14
N PRO A 46 0.12 -13.94 -16.18
CA PRO A 46 -0.91 -12.98 -16.55
C PRO A 46 -1.01 -11.78 -15.59
N CYS A 47 -0.63 -11.92 -14.32
CA CYS A 47 -0.82 -10.87 -13.33
C CYS A 47 0.28 -9.80 -13.32
N GLN A 48 1.49 -10.13 -13.77
CA GLN A 48 2.58 -9.18 -13.97
C GLN A 48 2.85 -8.30 -12.72
N TYR A 49 2.91 -8.91 -11.53
CA TYR A 49 3.27 -8.22 -10.29
C TYR A 49 4.65 -7.58 -10.44
N THR A 50 4.72 -6.27 -10.22
CA THR A 50 5.91 -5.45 -10.47
C THR A 50 6.44 -4.90 -9.15
N GLU A 51 7.70 -5.16 -8.82
CA GLU A 51 8.37 -4.56 -7.65
C GLU A 51 8.30 -3.02 -7.69
N THR A 52 8.24 -2.39 -6.53
CA THR A 52 8.29 -0.93 -6.37
C THR A 52 9.52 -0.54 -5.55
N PRO A 53 10.72 -0.40 -6.15
CA PRO A 53 11.93 -0.07 -5.40
C PRO A 53 11.83 1.25 -4.63
N ASP A 54 11.12 2.23 -5.20
CA ASP A 54 10.93 3.57 -4.61
C ASP A 54 9.82 3.60 -3.53
N ASP A 55 9.02 2.54 -3.43
CA ASP A 55 8.00 2.33 -2.39
C ASP A 55 8.14 0.91 -1.83
N PRO A 56 9.15 0.69 -0.96
CA PRO A 56 9.49 -0.64 -0.50
C PRO A 56 8.43 -1.22 0.44
N ALA A 57 8.38 -2.55 0.52
CA ALA A 57 7.43 -3.24 1.38
C ALA A 57 7.60 -2.84 2.85
N VAL A 58 6.51 -2.40 3.49
CA VAL A 58 6.49 -2.13 4.94
C VAL A 58 6.86 -3.38 5.74
N ARG A 59 6.44 -4.55 5.24
CA ARG A 59 6.84 -5.87 5.75
C ARG A 59 7.39 -6.69 4.60
N LYS A 60 8.52 -7.37 4.83
CA LYS A 60 9.16 -8.21 3.82
C LYS A 60 8.21 -9.31 3.36
N VAL A 61 7.84 -9.27 2.09
CA VAL A 61 7.06 -10.29 1.40
C VAL A 61 7.61 -10.44 -0.02
N PRO A 62 7.80 -11.67 -0.54
CA PRO A 62 8.21 -11.83 -1.93
C PRO A 62 7.05 -11.47 -2.88
N LEU A 63 7.36 -11.27 -4.17
CA LEU A 63 6.31 -11.17 -5.19
C LEU A 63 5.38 -12.40 -5.14
N PRO A 64 4.07 -12.23 -5.38
CA PRO A 64 3.15 -13.35 -5.48
C PRO A 64 3.56 -14.31 -6.61
N PRO A 65 3.34 -15.63 -6.47
CA PRO A 65 3.48 -16.56 -7.58
C PRO A 65 2.55 -16.16 -8.72
N ASP A 66 3.06 -16.09 -9.95
CA ASP A 66 2.29 -15.70 -11.12
C ASP A 66 2.17 -16.90 -12.09
N PRO A 67 1.17 -17.79 -11.88
CA PRO A 67 1.03 -19.03 -12.63
C PRO A 67 0.67 -18.75 -14.09
N ARG A 68 0.94 -19.71 -14.99
CA ARG A 68 0.59 -19.56 -16.42
C ARG A 68 -0.89 -19.25 -16.68
N ARG A 69 -1.79 -19.61 -15.76
CA ARG A 69 -3.21 -19.31 -15.79
C ARG A 69 -3.66 -18.86 -14.41
N THR A 70 -4.51 -17.84 -14.37
CA THR A 70 -5.08 -17.35 -13.12
C THR A 70 -6.05 -18.36 -12.50
N PRO A 71 -6.03 -18.54 -11.16
CA PRO A 71 -7.04 -19.35 -10.49
C PRO A 71 -8.42 -18.68 -10.52
N THR A 72 -9.49 -19.45 -10.73
CA THR A 72 -10.87 -18.94 -10.78
C THR A 72 -11.78 -19.52 -9.69
N ARG A 73 -11.27 -20.46 -8.88
CA ARG A 73 -12.08 -21.14 -7.85
C ARG A 73 -12.35 -20.20 -6.68
N PRO A 74 -13.60 -20.11 -6.17
CA PRO A 74 -13.94 -19.29 -5.02
C PRO A 74 -13.02 -19.56 -3.82
N VAL A 75 -12.65 -18.49 -3.12
CA VAL A 75 -11.83 -18.55 -1.91
C VAL A 75 -12.57 -17.84 -0.79
N SER A 76 -12.51 -18.39 0.42
CA SER A 76 -13.01 -17.71 1.62
C SER A 76 -11.83 -17.29 2.48
N ALA A 77 -11.94 -16.10 3.07
CA ALA A 77 -10.98 -15.59 4.06
C ALA A 77 -11.72 -15.04 5.28
N VAL A 78 -10.99 -14.83 6.36
CA VAL A 78 -11.50 -14.15 7.56
C VAL A 78 -10.45 -13.18 8.06
N LEU A 79 -10.89 -11.98 8.43
CA LEU A 79 -10.11 -11.04 9.23
C LEU A 79 -10.62 -11.16 10.67
N LYS A 80 -9.76 -11.63 11.58
CA LYS A 80 -10.08 -11.62 13.01
C LYS A 80 -9.82 -10.23 13.56
N THR A 81 -10.85 -9.59 14.10
CA THR A 81 -10.73 -8.23 14.62
C THR A 81 -11.12 -8.14 16.08
N ASN A 82 -10.74 -7.03 16.72
CA ASN A 82 -11.25 -6.67 18.05
C ASN A 82 -12.76 -6.40 18.09
N HIS A 83 -13.43 -6.35 16.93
CA HIS A 83 -14.89 -6.27 16.79
C HIS A 83 -15.51 -7.59 16.33
N GLY A 84 -14.77 -8.70 16.36
CA GLY A 84 -15.22 -10.02 15.90
C GLY A 84 -14.68 -10.39 14.52
N ASP A 85 -15.10 -11.55 14.02
CA ASP A 85 -14.67 -12.07 12.72
C ASP A 85 -15.40 -11.33 11.58
N ILE A 86 -14.64 -10.85 10.61
CA ILE A 86 -15.16 -10.34 9.33
C ILE A 86 -14.89 -11.42 8.27
N GLY A 87 -15.93 -12.16 7.89
CA GLY A 87 -15.83 -13.18 6.85
C GLY A 87 -15.86 -12.56 5.46
N LEU A 88 -14.98 -13.06 4.57
CA LEU A 88 -14.83 -12.57 3.21
C LEU A 88 -15.06 -13.72 2.21
N ALA A 89 -15.95 -13.52 1.26
CA ALA A 89 -16.11 -14.36 0.08
C ALA A 89 -15.42 -13.70 -1.11
N LEU A 90 -14.27 -14.24 -1.52
CA LEU A 90 -13.43 -13.69 -2.58
C LEU A 90 -13.84 -14.29 -3.95
N ASP A 91 -13.74 -13.48 -5.00
CA ASP A 91 -14.20 -13.83 -6.35
C ASP A 91 -13.05 -13.81 -7.38
N PRO A 92 -12.28 -14.90 -7.52
CA PRO A 92 -11.21 -14.98 -8.51
C PRO A 92 -11.71 -15.11 -9.96
N ALA A 93 -13.02 -15.30 -10.18
CA ALA A 93 -13.56 -15.27 -11.53
C ALA A 93 -13.65 -13.83 -12.06
N LYS A 94 -13.89 -12.87 -11.17
CA LYS A 94 -13.92 -11.43 -11.50
C LYS A 94 -12.56 -10.75 -11.36
N ALA A 95 -11.83 -11.04 -10.28
CA ALA A 95 -10.56 -10.37 -9.96
C ALA A 95 -9.46 -11.38 -9.57
N PRO A 96 -9.04 -12.27 -10.48
CA PRO A 96 -8.10 -13.33 -10.17
C PRO A 96 -6.76 -12.87 -9.60
N CYS A 97 -6.15 -11.82 -10.18
CA CYS A 97 -4.83 -11.34 -9.76
C CYS A 97 -4.90 -10.64 -8.40
N THR A 98 -6.01 -9.94 -8.16
CA THR A 98 -6.30 -9.30 -6.87
C THR A 98 -6.49 -10.33 -5.78
N VAL A 99 -7.33 -11.34 -5.99
CA VAL A 99 -7.53 -12.39 -4.99
C VAL A 99 -6.24 -13.17 -4.73
N GLN A 100 -5.46 -13.45 -5.78
CA GLN A 100 -4.16 -14.09 -5.62
C GLN A 100 -3.19 -13.26 -4.77
N SER A 101 -3.08 -11.95 -5.03
CA SER A 101 -2.27 -11.03 -4.24
C SER A 101 -2.72 -11.01 -2.78
N PHE A 102 -4.02 -10.84 -2.54
CA PHE A 102 -4.60 -10.78 -1.20
C PHE A 102 -4.36 -12.08 -0.41
N VAL A 103 -4.59 -13.24 -1.03
CA VAL A 103 -4.32 -14.56 -0.43
C VAL A 103 -2.83 -14.77 -0.14
N HIS A 104 -1.95 -14.32 -1.04
CA HIS A 104 -0.50 -14.37 -0.84
C HIS A 104 -0.08 -13.55 0.37
N LEU A 105 -0.59 -12.32 0.50
CA LEU A 105 -0.32 -11.44 1.64
C LEU A 105 -0.85 -12.02 2.96
N ILE A 106 -2.05 -12.62 2.95
CA ILE A 106 -2.60 -13.33 4.12
C ILE A 106 -1.66 -14.49 4.54
N ARG A 107 -1.21 -15.32 3.59
CA ARG A 107 -0.32 -16.45 3.89
C ARG A 107 1.04 -16.03 4.45
N HIS A 108 1.50 -14.82 4.12
CA HIS A 108 2.70 -14.21 4.67
C HIS A 108 2.44 -13.36 5.91
N ARG A 109 1.24 -13.44 6.50
CA ARG A 109 0.86 -12.72 7.73
C ARG A 109 1.01 -11.20 7.59
N PHE A 110 0.89 -10.68 6.37
CA PHE A 110 1.12 -9.28 6.07
C PHE A 110 0.13 -8.37 6.81
N TYR A 111 -1.12 -8.83 6.96
CA TYR A 111 -2.21 -8.11 7.63
C TYR A 111 -2.32 -8.36 9.13
N ASP A 112 -1.49 -9.24 9.72
CA ASP A 112 -1.56 -9.55 11.15
C ASP A 112 -1.10 -8.37 12.00
N VAL A 113 -1.75 -8.13 13.14
CA VAL A 113 -1.42 -7.02 14.04
C VAL A 113 -1.34 -5.70 13.27
N THR A 114 -2.40 -5.40 12.53
CA THR A 114 -2.59 -4.13 11.79
C THR A 114 -3.91 -3.49 12.22
N SER A 115 -4.24 -2.33 11.67
CA SER A 115 -5.47 -1.60 12.00
C SER A 115 -5.93 -0.83 10.78
N CYS A 116 -7.25 -0.66 10.65
CA CYS A 116 -7.82 0.15 9.59
C CYS A 116 -7.58 1.64 9.90
N HIS A 117 -6.80 2.29 9.04
CA HIS A 117 -6.30 3.63 9.28
C HIS A 117 -7.30 4.73 8.89
N ARG A 118 -8.37 4.39 8.15
CA ARG A 118 -9.32 5.38 7.64
C ARG A 118 -10.75 4.86 7.61
N LEU A 119 -11.66 5.67 8.13
CA LEU A 119 -13.11 5.55 8.03
C LEU A 119 -13.63 6.82 7.39
N THR A 120 -14.58 6.66 6.47
CA THR A 120 -15.26 7.77 5.78
C THR A 120 -16.75 7.71 6.06
N ALA A 121 -17.38 8.86 6.25
CA ALA A 121 -18.80 9.01 6.57
C ALA A 121 -19.46 10.10 5.71
N TYR A 122 -19.01 10.27 4.47
CA TYR A 122 -19.69 11.12 3.51
C TYR A 122 -20.98 10.44 3.02
N ASP A 123 -21.96 11.22 2.54
CA ASP A 123 -23.20 10.67 1.99
C ASP A 123 -22.98 9.64 0.88
N ARG A 124 -21.95 9.89 0.06
CA ARG A 124 -21.58 9.08 -1.12
C ARG A 124 -20.36 8.17 -0.91
N LEU A 125 -19.75 8.19 0.27
CA LEU A 125 -18.55 7.40 0.55
C LEU A 125 -18.57 6.93 2.01
N LYS A 126 -18.92 5.66 2.19
CA LYS A 126 -19.11 4.99 3.47
C LYS A 126 -18.28 3.72 3.49
N VAL A 127 -16.98 3.89 3.67
CA VAL A 127 -16.00 2.79 3.65
C VAL A 127 -15.07 2.82 4.86
N LEU A 128 -14.65 1.64 5.27
CA LEU A 128 -13.53 1.40 6.19
C LEU A 128 -12.34 0.88 5.38
N GLN A 129 -11.24 1.61 5.36
CA GLN A 129 -10.03 1.28 4.60
C GLN A 129 -8.93 0.73 5.53
N CYS A 130 -8.33 -0.37 5.09
CA CYS A 130 -7.39 -1.20 5.84
C CYS A 130 -6.24 -1.65 4.92
N GLY A 131 -5.34 -2.51 5.43
CA GLY A 131 -4.35 -3.20 4.62
C GLY A 131 -3.00 -2.49 4.46
N ASP A 132 -2.75 -1.47 5.27
CA ASP A 132 -1.45 -0.82 5.40
C ASP A 132 -0.84 -1.16 6.79
N PRO A 133 0.22 -1.98 6.84
CA PRO A 133 0.89 -2.32 8.10
C PRO A 133 1.65 -1.17 8.76
N SER A 134 1.84 -0.03 8.09
CA SER A 134 2.48 1.16 8.65
C SER A 134 1.49 2.09 9.36
N PHE A 135 0.18 1.87 9.18
CA PHE A 135 -0.92 2.67 9.72
C PHE A 135 -0.98 4.12 9.22
N THR A 136 -0.19 4.50 8.22
CA THR A 136 -0.16 5.87 7.68
C THR A 136 -1.17 6.10 6.55
N GLY A 137 -1.54 5.03 5.84
CA GLY A 137 -2.29 5.08 4.58
C GLY A 137 -1.40 5.17 3.35
N GLU A 138 -0.08 5.21 3.52
CA GLU A 138 0.89 5.36 2.43
C GLU A 138 1.68 4.07 2.18
N GLY A 139 1.63 3.11 3.10
CA GLY A 139 2.41 1.88 2.98
C GLY A 139 1.80 0.84 2.04
N GLY A 140 2.66 -0.06 1.56
CA GLY A 140 2.30 -1.15 0.66
C GLY A 140 3.17 -2.41 0.78
N PRO A 141 2.97 -3.39 -0.11
CA PRO A 141 3.65 -4.68 -0.06
C PRO A 141 4.97 -4.69 -0.85
N GLY A 142 5.44 -3.54 -1.34
CA GLY A 142 6.65 -3.44 -2.16
C GLY A 142 6.48 -3.93 -3.60
N TYR A 143 5.23 -4.04 -4.05
CA TYR A 143 4.88 -4.31 -5.44
C TYR A 143 3.52 -3.73 -5.79
N ARG A 144 3.28 -3.56 -7.09
CA ARG A 144 1.99 -3.16 -7.66
C ARG A 144 1.52 -4.12 -8.75
N TYR A 145 0.24 -4.07 -9.08
CA TYR A 145 -0.37 -4.80 -10.18
C TYR A 145 -1.59 -4.07 -10.77
N LYS A 146 -1.99 -4.51 -11.96
CA LYS A 146 -3.05 -3.90 -12.76
C LYS A 146 -4.42 -4.00 -12.11
N ASP A 147 -5.30 -3.08 -12.49
CA ASP A 147 -6.71 -3.14 -12.12
C ASP A 147 -7.47 -4.26 -12.84
N GLU A 148 -8.49 -4.81 -12.17
CA GLU A 148 -9.47 -5.76 -12.72
C GLU A 148 -10.87 -5.14 -12.53
N LEU A 149 -11.09 -4.02 -13.24
CA LEU A 149 -12.21 -3.12 -12.97
C LEU A 149 -13.59 -3.74 -13.25
N PRO A 150 -14.59 -3.47 -12.40
CA PRO A 150 -15.94 -3.97 -12.62
C PRO A 150 -16.60 -3.25 -13.80
N THR A 151 -17.32 -4.00 -14.64
CA THR A 151 -17.94 -3.48 -15.88
C THR A 151 -19.46 -3.37 -15.81
N ASP A 152 -20.07 -3.97 -14.78
CA ASP A 152 -21.50 -4.24 -14.67
C ASP A 152 -22.17 -3.56 -13.47
N LEU A 153 -21.53 -2.55 -12.86
CA LEU A 153 -22.10 -1.86 -11.71
C LEU A 153 -23.31 -0.98 -12.09
N PRO A 154 -24.37 -0.95 -11.26
CA PRO A 154 -25.51 -0.09 -11.50
C PRO A 154 -25.12 1.39 -11.31
N PRO A 155 -25.82 2.33 -11.98
CA PRO A 155 -25.60 3.76 -11.77
C PRO A 155 -25.84 4.17 -10.31
N TRP A 156 -25.09 5.16 -9.82
CA TRP A 156 -25.36 5.77 -8.53
C TRP A 156 -26.68 6.57 -8.58
N PRO A 157 -27.61 6.38 -7.63
CA PRO A 157 -28.86 7.14 -7.60
C PRO A 157 -28.62 8.66 -7.59
N GLY A 158 -29.29 9.36 -8.51
CA GLY A 158 -29.18 10.82 -8.63
C GLY A 158 -27.93 11.34 -9.34
N ASP A 159 -27.02 10.47 -9.79
CA ASP A 159 -25.91 10.91 -10.65
C ASP A 159 -26.35 11.04 -12.12
N THR A 160 -26.51 12.28 -12.57
CA THR A 160 -26.85 12.59 -13.97
C THR A 160 -25.65 12.56 -14.91
N THR A 161 -24.42 12.53 -14.37
CA THR A 161 -23.19 12.51 -15.18
C THR A 161 -22.88 11.13 -15.78
N GLY A 162 -23.46 10.07 -15.20
CA GLY A 162 -23.20 8.68 -15.59
C GLY A 162 -21.83 8.15 -15.16
N VAL A 163 -21.01 8.97 -14.51
CA VAL A 163 -19.64 8.65 -14.10
C VAL A 163 -19.63 7.73 -12.88
N ARG A 164 -20.56 7.93 -11.95
CA ARG A 164 -20.60 7.17 -10.69
C ARG A 164 -21.43 5.91 -10.82
N LYS A 165 -20.89 4.87 -10.21
CA LYS A 165 -21.50 3.56 -10.06
C LYS A 165 -21.66 3.25 -8.58
N THR A 166 -22.64 2.41 -8.27
CA THR A 166 -22.90 1.97 -6.91
C THR A 166 -21.97 0.83 -6.54
N TYR A 167 -21.11 1.09 -5.58
CA TYR A 167 -20.45 0.07 -4.79
C TYR A 167 -21.37 -0.22 -3.61
N ALA A 168 -22.09 -1.34 -3.69
CA ALA A 168 -23.09 -1.69 -2.69
C ALA A 168 -22.45 -2.02 -1.34
N ARG A 169 -23.21 -1.84 -0.26
CA ARG A 169 -22.85 -2.33 1.06
C ARG A 169 -22.46 -3.81 1.00
N GLY A 170 -21.35 -4.14 1.68
CA GLY A 170 -20.77 -5.47 1.70
C GLY A 170 -19.77 -5.73 0.58
N VAL A 171 -19.56 -4.81 -0.36
CA VAL A 171 -18.47 -4.92 -1.35
C VAL A 171 -17.11 -4.79 -0.67
N LEU A 172 -16.17 -5.64 -1.10
CA LEU A 172 -14.75 -5.55 -0.81
C LEU A 172 -14.01 -5.14 -2.09
N ALA A 173 -13.24 -4.06 -2.03
CA ALA A 173 -12.50 -3.53 -3.17
C ALA A 173 -11.11 -3.03 -2.81
N MET A 174 -10.21 -2.99 -3.79
CA MET A 174 -8.84 -2.49 -3.60
C MET A 174 -8.83 -0.96 -3.54
N ALA A 175 -8.01 -0.42 -2.63
CA ALA A 175 -7.58 0.98 -2.71
C ALA A 175 -6.39 1.08 -3.67
N ASN A 176 -6.23 2.23 -4.32
CA ASN A 176 -5.14 2.50 -5.24
C ASN A 176 -4.75 4.00 -5.21
N ALA A 177 -3.60 4.34 -5.78
CA ALA A 177 -3.09 5.69 -5.97
C ALA A 177 -3.25 6.16 -7.43
N GLY A 178 -4.25 5.61 -8.14
CA GLY A 178 -4.45 5.78 -9.58
C GLY A 178 -4.46 4.45 -10.35
N PRO A 179 -4.66 4.49 -11.67
CA PRO A 179 -4.76 3.28 -12.49
C PRO A 179 -3.57 2.35 -12.34
N ASP A 180 -3.83 1.05 -12.23
CA ASP A 180 -2.84 -0.02 -12.18
C ASP A 180 -1.83 0.08 -11.01
N THR A 181 -2.27 0.64 -9.88
CA THR A 181 -1.46 0.80 -8.66
C THR A 181 -1.97 -0.01 -7.47
N ASN A 182 -2.68 -1.12 -7.72
CA ASN A 182 -3.12 -1.99 -6.63
C ASN A 182 -1.91 -2.54 -5.86
N GLY A 183 -1.96 -2.40 -4.54
CA GLY A 183 -0.95 -2.93 -3.62
C GLY A 183 -1.58 -3.87 -2.60
N SER A 184 -1.56 -3.50 -1.32
CA SER A 184 -2.11 -4.28 -0.21
C SER A 184 -3.34 -3.67 0.43
N GLN A 185 -3.60 -2.38 0.21
CA GLN A 185 -4.70 -1.66 0.85
C GLN A 185 -6.04 -1.97 0.18
N PHE A 186 -7.07 -2.13 0.99
CA PHE A 186 -8.42 -2.44 0.54
C PHE A 186 -9.43 -1.67 1.40
N PHE A 187 -10.66 -1.55 0.91
CA PHE A 187 -11.76 -0.97 1.66
C PHE A 187 -12.99 -1.87 1.68
N LEU A 188 -13.68 -1.82 2.81
CA LEU A 188 -14.90 -2.54 3.12
C LEU A 188 -16.06 -1.52 3.08
N VAL A 189 -17.00 -1.73 2.17
CA VAL A 189 -18.14 -0.82 1.98
C VAL A 189 -19.20 -1.11 3.03
N TYR A 190 -19.38 -0.22 4.00
CA TYR A 190 -20.39 -0.37 5.05
C TYR A 190 -21.69 0.39 4.72
N GLY A 191 -21.71 1.21 3.69
CA GLY A 191 -22.95 1.77 3.14
C GLY A 191 -22.79 2.02 1.66
N ASP A 192 -23.89 1.91 0.91
CA ASP A 192 -23.87 2.14 -0.54
C ASP A 192 -23.11 3.43 -0.86
N SER A 193 -22.14 3.31 -1.76
CA SER A 193 -21.18 4.37 -2.08
C SER A 193 -21.14 4.62 -3.58
N GLY A 194 -21.15 5.90 -3.96
CA GLY A 194 -21.17 6.37 -5.35
C GLY A 194 -19.77 6.75 -5.82
N LEU A 195 -19.08 5.81 -6.46
CA LEU A 195 -17.70 5.96 -6.90
C LEU A 195 -17.58 5.82 -8.42
N ALA A 196 -16.56 6.42 -9.02
CA ALA A 196 -16.15 6.00 -10.36
C ALA A 196 -15.73 4.51 -10.31
N PRO A 197 -15.94 3.72 -11.39
CA PRO A 197 -15.61 2.30 -11.44
C PRO A 197 -14.09 2.04 -11.57
N ASN A 198 -13.27 2.76 -10.80
CA ASN A 198 -11.80 2.76 -10.85
C ASN A 198 -11.17 1.86 -9.77
N TYR A 199 -11.96 1.07 -9.06
CA TYR A 199 -11.50 0.22 -7.96
C TYR A 199 -11.90 -1.22 -8.21
N THR A 200 -10.91 -2.11 -8.17
CA THR A 200 -11.12 -3.54 -8.38
C THR A 200 -11.97 -4.13 -7.25
N ILE A 201 -13.16 -4.63 -7.58
CA ILE A 201 -14.01 -5.42 -6.66
C ILE A 201 -13.55 -6.86 -6.70
N PHE A 202 -13.20 -7.42 -5.54
CA PHE A 202 -12.63 -8.77 -5.47
C PHE A 202 -13.29 -9.68 -4.43
N GLY A 203 -14.39 -9.24 -3.84
CA GLY A 203 -15.17 -10.07 -2.94
C GLY A 203 -16.31 -9.35 -2.24
N THR A 204 -16.87 -10.03 -1.25
CA THR A 204 -17.95 -9.53 -0.40
C THR A 204 -17.72 -9.88 1.07
N VAL A 205 -18.34 -9.09 1.95
CA VAL A 205 -18.33 -9.24 3.41
C VAL A 205 -19.57 -9.99 3.87
N ASP A 206 -19.42 -10.90 4.83
CA ASP A 206 -20.53 -11.63 5.43
C ASP A 206 -21.36 -10.77 6.41
N ALA A 207 -22.50 -11.29 6.84
CA ALA A 207 -23.42 -10.56 7.71
C ALA A 207 -22.81 -10.20 9.08
N ALA A 208 -21.98 -11.09 9.64
CA ALA A 208 -21.28 -10.83 10.90
C ALA A 208 -20.25 -9.70 10.74
N GLY A 209 -19.50 -9.70 9.64
CA GLY A 209 -18.58 -8.64 9.28
C GLY A 209 -19.28 -7.31 9.07
N LEU A 210 -20.43 -7.30 8.38
CA LEU A 210 -21.26 -6.10 8.23
C LEU A 210 -21.71 -5.51 9.57
N ALA A 211 -22.09 -6.35 10.53
CA ALA A 211 -22.45 -5.90 11.88
C ALA A 211 -21.23 -5.36 12.67
N ALA A 212 -20.03 -5.87 12.41
CA ALA A 212 -18.80 -5.29 12.96
C ALA A 212 -18.51 -3.91 12.34
N LEU A 213 -18.65 -3.77 11.01
CA LEU A 213 -18.49 -2.49 10.31
C LEU A 213 -19.48 -1.43 10.80
N ASP A 214 -20.74 -1.80 11.04
CA ASP A 214 -21.75 -0.88 11.58
C ASP A 214 -21.36 -0.32 12.95
N ARG A 215 -20.84 -1.19 13.83
CA ARG A 215 -20.37 -0.77 15.16
C ARG A 215 -19.19 0.19 15.07
N ILE A 216 -18.22 -0.11 14.21
CA ILE A 216 -17.06 0.77 13.97
C ILE A 216 -17.54 2.13 13.44
N ALA A 217 -18.41 2.14 12.43
CA ALA A 217 -18.93 3.36 11.83
C ALA A 217 -19.76 4.19 12.83
N ALA A 218 -20.61 3.55 13.64
CA ALA A 218 -21.42 4.22 14.66
C ALA A 218 -20.57 4.84 15.79
N GLY A 219 -19.36 4.31 16.02
CA GLY A 219 -18.39 4.90 16.95
C GLY A 219 -17.84 6.26 16.49
N GLY A 220 -17.96 6.58 15.20
CA GLY A 220 -17.52 7.85 14.64
C GLY A 220 -16.04 7.91 14.26
N ILE A 221 -15.63 9.09 13.82
CA ILE A 221 -14.30 9.39 13.29
C ILE A 221 -13.60 10.37 14.25
N GLN A 222 -12.31 10.16 14.48
CA GLN A 222 -11.49 11.04 15.34
C GLN A 222 -11.45 12.45 14.77
N PRO A 223 -11.59 13.50 15.60
CA PRO A 223 -11.50 14.87 15.13
C PRO A 223 -10.08 15.19 14.66
N ALA A 224 -9.99 15.96 13.57
CA ALA A 224 -8.75 16.61 13.13
C ALA A 224 -8.78 18.09 13.55
N PRO A 225 -7.63 18.71 13.91
CA PRO A 225 -7.57 20.09 14.40
C PRO A 225 -8.32 21.11 13.53
N ASP A 226 -8.24 20.97 12.21
CA ASP A 226 -8.88 21.86 11.23
C ASP A 226 -9.92 21.12 10.36
N GLY A 227 -10.46 20.01 10.88
CA GLY A 227 -11.42 19.15 10.17
C GLY A 227 -12.88 19.60 10.31
N PRO A 228 -13.77 19.08 9.45
CA PRO A 228 -15.20 19.28 9.61
C PRO A 228 -15.70 18.73 10.96
N THR A 229 -16.73 19.35 11.53
CA THR A 229 -17.43 18.89 12.73
C THR A 229 -18.92 18.68 12.40
N PRO A 230 -19.44 17.45 12.44
CA PRO A 230 -18.75 16.21 12.80
C PRO A 230 -17.69 15.79 11.75
N PRO A 231 -16.65 15.04 12.13
CA PRO A 231 -15.67 14.51 11.19
C PRO A 231 -16.30 13.51 10.23
N VAL A 232 -15.91 13.58 8.95
CA VAL A 232 -16.44 12.71 7.87
C VAL A 232 -15.35 11.88 7.18
N ASP A 233 -14.07 12.08 7.53
CA ASP A 233 -12.93 11.32 7.04
C ASP A 233 -11.81 11.36 8.08
N GLY A 234 -11.17 10.22 8.35
CA GLY A 234 -10.05 10.11 9.27
C GLY A 234 -9.99 8.77 9.97
N LYS A 235 -9.22 8.71 11.07
CA LYS A 235 -9.09 7.48 11.85
C LYS A 235 -10.40 7.15 12.59
N PRO A 236 -10.83 5.88 12.66
CA PRO A 236 -11.96 5.48 13.49
C PRO A 236 -11.75 5.85 14.97
N VAL A 237 -12.79 6.29 15.68
CA VAL A 237 -12.75 6.45 17.15
C VAL A 237 -12.60 5.09 17.82
N LEU A 238 -13.34 4.09 17.34
CA LEU A 238 -13.18 2.69 17.74
C LEU A 238 -12.14 2.05 16.82
N PRO A 239 -10.90 1.80 17.27
CA PRO A 239 -9.88 1.18 16.42
C PRO A 239 -10.38 -0.15 15.88
N ALA A 240 -10.18 -0.38 14.59
CA ALA A 240 -10.58 -1.60 13.91
C ALA A 240 -9.31 -2.43 13.65
N ASP A 241 -8.86 -3.10 14.71
CA ASP A 241 -7.58 -3.81 14.72
C ASP A 241 -7.76 -5.20 14.12
N ILE A 242 -6.94 -5.55 13.14
CA ILE A 242 -6.83 -6.88 12.56
C ILE A 242 -5.77 -7.64 13.35
N GLN A 243 -6.21 -8.62 14.13
CA GLN A 243 -5.35 -9.45 14.96
C GLN A 243 -4.61 -10.48 14.10
N ASP A 244 -5.36 -11.22 13.27
CA ASP A 244 -4.81 -12.11 12.25
C ASP A 244 -5.77 -12.22 11.06
N ALA A 245 -5.21 -12.54 9.89
CA ALA A 245 -5.98 -12.87 8.70
C ALA A 245 -5.73 -14.32 8.27
N ARG A 246 -6.78 -15.03 7.84
CA ARG A 246 -6.67 -16.45 7.42
C ARG A 246 -7.47 -16.73 6.17
N VAL A 247 -6.91 -17.60 5.33
CA VAL A 247 -7.67 -18.27 4.26
C VAL A 247 -8.39 -19.47 4.88
N ARG A 248 -9.69 -19.60 4.63
CA ARG A 248 -10.46 -20.78 5.00
C ARG A 248 -10.42 -21.78 3.85
N HIS A 249 -9.91 -22.97 4.12
CA HIS A 249 -10.08 -24.10 3.22
C HIS A 249 -11.50 -24.65 3.44
N ARG A 250 -12.27 -24.73 2.35
CA ARG A 250 -13.52 -25.51 2.34
C ARG A 250 -13.17 -26.99 2.30
#